data_AF-A0A6B9IB10-F1
#
_entry.id   AF-A0A6B9IB10-F1
#
_cell.length_a   1.000
_cell.length_b   1.000
_cell.length_c   1.000
_cell.angle_alpha   90.00
_cell.angle_beta   90.00
_cell.angle_gamma   90.00
#
_symmetry.space_group_name_H-M   'P 1'
#
loop_
_entity.id
_entity.type
_entity.pdbx_description
1 polymer ?
#
loop_
_entity_poly.entity_id
_entity_poly.type
_entity_poly.pdbx_seq_one_letter_code
_entity_poly.pdbx_strand_id
1 'polypeptide(L)'
;MPDSKKFFENLSGAGKSIGVLTSGGDAQGMNAAVRAVVRMGIYVGAKVYFVHEGYQGMVDGGDNIKEASWESVSSMLQVGGTVIGSARCKDFRTHEGRLRAALNLVQRGITNLCVIGGDGSLTGANLFREEWSGLLDELVQSGEISEEAAQTHSVLHVVGMVGSIDNDFCGTDMTIGTDSALHRIIEVVDAIMTTAQSHQRTFVLEVMGRHCGYLALVSGLACGADWVLIPEMPPKDGWEEQMCQKLSENRADKKRLNIIIVAEGAIDQNNKPITTDLIKDLVVSCLGFDTRVTILGHVQRGGTPSAFDRILASRMGVEAVLALLEASPGTPACVVSLCGNQAVRVPLMECVQMTQEVQKAMDEKRFEEAVKLRGRSFENNLNTYKLLSHRKIDAELPHSSFNVAVLNVGAPAAGMNAAVRSAVRVGITEGHTMFAVSDGFEGFYKGQIKEIKWGDVGGWTGQGGSLLGTKRTLPAKHIDKIAEQMRIHNINALLVIGGFEAYLGLMELQAARSKHTELCVPMVMVPATVSNNIPGSDLSIGADTALNAITDVRNHTLVSESVCVG
;
A
#
# COMPACT_ATOMS: atom_id res chain seq x y z
N MET A 1 0.70 8.52 -27.70
CA MET A 1 1.73 7.81 -26.93
C MET A 1 2.96 7.68 -27.81
N PRO A 2 4.16 8.09 -27.36
CA PRO A 2 5.39 7.75 -28.08
C PRO A 2 5.53 6.22 -28.08
N ASP A 3 6.03 5.69 -29.19
CA ASP A 3 6.10 4.27 -29.52
C ASP A 3 7.08 3.54 -28.57
N SER A 4 6.57 2.96 -27.48
CA SER A 4 7.39 2.31 -26.43
C SER A 4 8.22 1.13 -26.92
N LYS A 5 7.90 0.59 -28.10
CA LYS A 5 8.70 -0.45 -28.78
C LYS A 5 10.11 0.01 -29.15
N LYS A 6 10.35 1.29 -29.41
CA LYS A 6 11.67 1.81 -29.81
C LYS A 6 12.66 2.00 -28.66
N PHE A 7 12.23 1.95 -27.40
CA PHE A 7 13.12 2.21 -26.26
C PHE A 7 14.03 1.02 -25.92
N PHE A 8 13.55 -0.21 -26.08
CA PHE A 8 14.30 -1.40 -25.69
C PHE A 8 15.33 -1.87 -26.73
N GLU A 9 15.11 -1.59 -28.02
CA GLU A 9 15.98 -2.09 -29.11
C GLU A 9 17.38 -1.47 -29.14
N ASN A 10 17.61 -0.35 -28.44
CA ASN A 10 18.88 0.38 -28.45
C ASN A 10 19.73 0.22 -27.17
N LEU A 11 19.21 -0.44 -26.12
CA LEU A 11 19.92 -0.63 -24.85
C LEU A 11 20.59 -2.00 -24.81
N SER A 12 21.93 -2.02 -24.89
CA SER A 12 22.74 -3.23 -24.74
C SER A 12 23.48 -3.23 -23.41
N GLY A 13 23.34 -4.31 -22.65
CA GLY A 13 24.11 -4.63 -21.46
C GLY A 13 25.34 -5.48 -21.74
N ALA A 14 25.68 -5.75 -23.00
CA ALA A 14 26.81 -6.59 -23.36
C ALA A 14 28.12 -6.07 -22.73
N GLY A 15 28.83 -6.95 -22.04
CA GLY A 15 30.06 -6.61 -21.32
C GLY A 15 29.86 -5.93 -19.96
N LYS A 16 28.61 -5.70 -19.52
CA LYS A 16 28.30 -5.19 -18.18
C LYS A 16 27.92 -6.34 -17.24
N SER A 17 28.30 -6.19 -15.97
CA SER A 17 27.88 -7.08 -14.88
C SER A 17 27.06 -6.30 -13.84
N ILE A 18 25.94 -6.88 -13.44
CA ILE A 18 25.00 -6.34 -12.44
C ILE A 18 25.00 -7.24 -11.21
N GLY A 19 25.28 -6.70 -10.04
CA GLY A 19 25.03 -7.35 -8.75
C GLY A 19 23.66 -6.99 -8.21
N VAL A 20 22.89 -7.96 -7.76
CA VAL A 20 21.61 -7.74 -7.06
C VAL A 20 21.67 -8.33 -5.65
N LEU A 21 21.29 -7.52 -4.66
CA LEU A 21 21.24 -7.94 -3.26
C LEU A 21 19.95 -7.49 -2.58
N THR A 22 19.52 -8.28 -1.60
CA THR A 22 18.45 -7.90 -0.66
C THR A 22 19.04 -7.67 0.71
N SER A 23 18.77 -6.50 1.31
CA SER A 23 19.32 -6.13 2.62
C SER A 23 18.28 -5.45 3.51
N GLY A 24 18.33 -5.75 4.80
CA GLY A 24 17.43 -5.19 5.81
C GLY A 24 16.34 -6.19 6.24
N GLY A 25 15.25 -5.68 6.81
CA GLY A 25 14.09 -6.53 7.07
C GLY A 25 13.45 -6.96 5.76
N ASP A 26 13.11 -8.24 5.63
CA ASP A 26 12.49 -8.78 4.43
C ASP A 26 11.06 -8.25 4.25
N ALA A 27 10.62 -8.24 2.99
CA ALA A 27 9.29 -7.82 2.59
C ALA A 27 8.79 -8.71 1.44
N GLN A 28 7.50 -9.02 1.45
CA GLN A 28 6.89 -9.85 0.42
C GLN A 28 6.96 -9.12 -0.93
N GLY A 29 7.52 -9.78 -1.95
CA GLY A 29 7.74 -9.20 -3.28
C GLY A 29 9.21 -8.91 -3.59
N MET A 30 10.13 -8.98 -2.62
CA MET A 30 11.57 -8.90 -2.89
C MET A 30 12.03 -9.95 -3.91
N ASN A 31 11.51 -11.17 -3.83
CA ASN A 31 11.76 -12.22 -4.82
C ASN A 31 11.27 -11.87 -6.23
N ALA A 32 10.15 -11.17 -6.35
CA ALA A 32 9.63 -10.70 -7.64
C ALA A 32 10.54 -9.60 -8.23
N ALA A 33 11.07 -8.71 -7.39
CA ALA A 33 12.06 -7.71 -7.78
C ALA A 33 13.37 -8.35 -8.26
N VAL A 34 13.96 -9.25 -7.47
CA VAL A 34 15.18 -10.00 -7.85
C VAL A 34 14.98 -10.73 -9.17
N ARG A 35 13.84 -11.42 -9.33
CA ARG A 35 13.48 -12.10 -10.58
C ARG A 35 13.45 -11.14 -11.76
N ALA A 36 12.83 -9.97 -11.61
CA ALA A 36 12.73 -8.99 -12.68
C ALA A 36 14.10 -8.43 -13.08
N VAL A 37 14.96 -8.11 -12.10
CA VAL A 37 16.34 -7.65 -12.35
C VAL A 37 17.13 -8.69 -13.12
N VAL A 38 17.08 -9.96 -12.70
CA VAL A 38 17.82 -11.05 -13.38
C VAL A 38 17.31 -11.28 -14.79
N ARG A 39 16.00 -11.41 -14.99
CA ARG A 39 15.42 -11.65 -16.33
C ARG A 39 15.69 -10.48 -17.27
N MET A 40 15.53 -9.25 -16.78
CA MET A 40 15.75 -8.06 -17.58
C MET A 40 17.23 -7.87 -17.92
N GLY A 41 18.13 -8.09 -16.96
CA GLY A 41 19.58 -8.03 -17.18
C GLY A 41 20.07 -9.05 -18.22
N ILE A 42 19.57 -10.29 -18.15
CA ILE A 42 19.88 -11.32 -19.16
C ILE A 42 19.29 -10.94 -20.52
N TYR A 43 18.05 -10.43 -20.56
CA TYR A 43 17.37 -10.03 -21.80
C TYR A 43 18.14 -8.96 -22.58
N VAL A 44 18.72 -7.97 -21.89
CA VAL A 44 19.56 -6.93 -22.49
C VAL A 44 21.03 -7.35 -22.70
N GLY A 45 21.39 -8.59 -22.36
CA GLY A 45 22.73 -9.16 -22.58
C GLY A 45 23.77 -8.85 -21.50
N ALA A 46 23.36 -8.34 -20.34
CA ALA A 46 24.24 -8.19 -19.18
C ALA A 46 24.38 -9.52 -18.41
N LYS A 47 25.50 -9.68 -17.71
CA LYS A 47 25.63 -10.73 -16.69
C LYS A 47 25.01 -10.24 -15.39
N VAL A 48 24.27 -11.10 -14.70
CA VAL A 48 23.66 -10.77 -13.41
C VAL A 48 24.18 -11.72 -12.34
N TYR A 49 24.53 -11.18 -11.18
CA TYR A 49 25.04 -11.90 -10.04
C TYR A 49 24.11 -11.71 -8.85
N PHE A 50 23.71 -12.80 -8.20
CA PHE A 50 23.18 -12.75 -6.85
C PHE A 50 24.31 -12.43 -5.88
N VAL A 51 24.00 -11.59 -4.90
CA VAL A 51 24.81 -11.39 -3.71
C VAL A 51 23.96 -11.85 -2.53
N HIS A 52 24.33 -13.01 -1.99
CA HIS A 52 23.61 -13.66 -0.91
C HIS A 52 23.79 -12.93 0.42
N GLU A 53 22.83 -13.06 1.34
CA GLU A 53 22.89 -12.48 2.69
C GLU A 53 23.12 -10.95 2.72
N GLY A 54 22.69 -10.26 1.67
CA GLY A 54 22.79 -8.81 1.55
C GLY A 54 24.24 -8.31 1.58
N TYR A 55 24.49 -7.26 2.37
CA TYR A 55 25.84 -6.71 2.50
C TYR A 55 26.84 -7.69 3.12
N GLN A 56 26.38 -8.65 3.93
CA GLN A 56 27.28 -9.61 4.55
C GLN A 56 27.95 -10.49 3.48
N GLY A 57 27.18 -11.07 2.57
CA GLY A 57 27.78 -11.87 1.49
C GLY A 57 28.57 -11.03 0.48
N MET A 58 28.28 -9.73 0.36
CA MET A 58 29.12 -8.82 -0.42
C MET A 58 30.51 -8.65 0.20
N VAL A 59 30.57 -8.53 1.54
CA VAL A 59 31.82 -8.44 2.30
C VAL A 59 32.57 -9.78 2.33
N ASP A 60 31.85 -10.89 2.51
CA ASP A 60 32.44 -12.23 2.59
C ASP A 60 32.96 -12.71 1.23
N GLY A 61 32.34 -12.29 0.13
CA GLY A 61 32.76 -12.65 -1.22
C GLY A 61 32.59 -14.15 -1.51
N GLY A 62 33.45 -14.68 -2.39
CA GLY A 62 33.46 -16.10 -2.72
C GLY A 62 32.10 -16.63 -3.19
N ASP A 63 31.64 -17.74 -2.62
CA ASP A 63 30.37 -18.39 -2.99
C ASP A 63 29.10 -17.60 -2.64
N ASN A 64 29.23 -16.49 -1.93
CA ASN A 64 28.10 -15.60 -1.68
C ASN A 64 27.76 -14.73 -2.89
N ILE A 65 28.68 -14.58 -3.85
CA ILE A 65 28.39 -13.91 -5.12
C ILE A 65 28.29 -15.00 -6.19
N LYS A 66 27.17 -15.11 -6.89
CA LYS A 66 26.92 -16.21 -7.86
C LYS A 66 26.24 -15.68 -9.11
N GLU A 67 26.74 -16.07 -10.27
CA GLU A 67 26.11 -15.72 -11.55
C GLU A 67 24.73 -16.37 -11.61
N ALA A 68 23.72 -15.57 -11.92
CA ALA A 68 22.34 -15.99 -12.05
C ALA A 68 22.09 -16.47 -13.48
N SER A 69 21.26 -17.51 -13.62
CA SER A 69 20.76 -17.96 -14.91
C SER A 69 19.29 -17.56 -15.08
N TRP A 70 18.76 -17.79 -16.27
CA TRP A 70 17.34 -17.60 -16.53
C TRP A 70 16.50 -18.50 -15.60
N GLU A 71 16.91 -19.75 -15.41
CA GLU A 71 16.25 -20.76 -14.60
C GLU A 71 16.40 -20.50 -13.10
N SER A 72 17.50 -19.88 -12.67
CA SER A 72 17.80 -19.67 -11.24
C SER A 72 16.80 -18.76 -10.54
N VAL A 73 15.96 -18.01 -11.27
CA VAL A 73 14.86 -17.19 -10.72
C VAL A 73 13.46 -17.70 -11.06
N SER A 74 13.35 -18.93 -11.55
CA SER A 74 12.05 -19.59 -11.72
C SER A 74 11.42 -19.87 -10.35
N SER A 75 10.08 -19.88 -10.30
CA SER A 75 9.30 -20.17 -9.06
C SER A 75 9.53 -19.22 -7.87
N MET A 76 10.18 -18.08 -8.08
CA MET A 76 10.40 -17.07 -7.04
C MET A 76 9.22 -16.09 -6.87
N LEU A 77 8.40 -15.90 -7.91
CA LEU A 77 7.40 -14.83 -7.98
C LEU A 77 6.36 -14.90 -6.85
N GLN A 78 5.99 -16.11 -6.43
CA GLN A 78 4.96 -16.38 -5.43
C GLN A 78 5.49 -16.55 -4.00
N VAL A 79 6.80 -16.48 -3.80
CA VAL A 79 7.44 -16.83 -2.52
C VAL A 79 7.66 -15.56 -1.69
N GLY A 80 7.28 -15.62 -0.41
CA GLY A 80 7.55 -14.54 0.57
C GLY A 80 9.02 -14.40 0.92
N GLY A 81 9.38 -13.33 1.63
CA GLY A 81 10.75 -13.05 2.04
C GLY A 81 11.72 -12.88 0.85
N THR A 82 12.95 -13.33 1.03
CA THR A 82 14.01 -13.33 0.01
C THR A 82 14.74 -14.68 -0.06
N VAL A 83 14.82 -15.24 -1.26
CA VAL A 83 15.53 -16.50 -1.56
C VAL A 83 17.04 -16.36 -1.60
N ILE A 84 17.56 -15.12 -1.74
CA ILE A 84 18.99 -14.86 -1.67
C ILE A 84 19.44 -14.44 -0.27
N GLY A 85 18.53 -14.43 0.71
CA GLY A 85 18.83 -14.09 2.09
C GLY A 85 18.99 -12.59 2.33
N SER A 86 18.92 -12.19 3.58
CA SER A 86 19.16 -10.81 4.02
C SER A 86 19.74 -10.84 5.42
N ALA A 87 20.92 -10.25 5.58
CA ALA A 87 21.58 -10.15 6.88
C ALA A 87 21.89 -8.70 7.25
N ARG A 88 21.75 -8.39 8.54
CA ARG A 88 22.32 -7.16 9.10
C ARG A 88 23.84 -7.30 9.10
N CYS A 89 24.53 -6.49 8.31
CA CYS A 89 25.98 -6.51 8.23
C CYS A 89 26.59 -5.40 9.10
N LYS A 90 27.29 -5.77 10.18
CA LYS A 90 28.06 -4.82 10.99
C LYS A 90 29.34 -4.40 10.29
N ASP A 91 30.00 -5.34 9.61
CA ASP A 91 31.26 -5.13 8.91
C ASP A 91 31.13 -4.05 7.84
N PHE A 92 30.03 -4.00 7.10
CA PHE A 92 29.82 -2.98 6.07
C PHE A 92 29.69 -1.56 6.61
N ARG A 93 29.49 -1.40 7.93
CA ARG A 93 29.53 -0.07 8.58
C ARG A 93 30.97 0.44 8.77
N THR A 94 31.97 -0.44 8.71
CA THR A 94 33.38 -0.06 8.79
C THR A 94 33.96 0.12 7.40
N HIS A 95 34.98 0.98 7.29
CA HIS A 95 35.74 1.20 6.06
C HIS A 95 36.36 -0.10 5.55
N GLU A 96 36.94 -0.91 6.44
CA GLU A 96 37.55 -2.21 6.11
C GLU A 96 36.55 -3.20 5.50
N GLY A 97 35.31 -3.26 6.01
CA GLY A 97 34.28 -4.09 5.42
C GLY A 97 33.91 -3.62 4.01
N ARG A 98 33.79 -2.30 3.80
CA ARG A 98 33.53 -1.72 2.47
C ARG A 98 34.69 -1.96 1.51
N LEU A 99 35.94 -1.88 1.97
CA LEU A 99 37.13 -2.19 1.19
C LEU A 99 37.12 -3.65 0.69
N ARG A 100 36.81 -4.61 1.58
CA ARG A 100 36.62 -6.03 1.21
C ARG A 100 35.48 -6.22 0.21
N ALA A 101 34.36 -5.55 0.42
CA ALA A 101 33.23 -5.62 -0.51
C ALA A 101 33.58 -5.09 -1.91
N ALA A 102 34.31 -3.96 -1.99
CA ALA A 102 34.77 -3.39 -3.25
C ALA A 102 35.70 -4.36 -4.00
N LEU A 103 36.65 -4.98 -3.29
CA LEU A 103 37.53 -6.00 -3.86
C LEU A 103 36.74 -7.15 -4.49
N ASN A 104 35.76 -7.71 -3.75
CA ASN A 104 34.94 -8.83 -4.23
C ASN A 104 34.11 -8.50 -5.48
N LEU A 105 33.62 -7.26 -5.58
CA LEU A 105 32.87 -6.80 -6.76
C LEU A 105 33.80 -6.62 -7.97
N VAL A 106 34.97 -6.01 -7.78
CA VAL A 106 35.97 -5.81 -8.85
C VAL A 106 36.49 -7.14 -9.38
N GLN A 107 36.74 -8.12 -8.52
CA GLN A 107 37.16 -9.48 -8.92
C GLN A 107 36.18 -10.16 -9.89
N ARG A 108 34.92 -9.72 -9.93
CA ARG A 108 33.85 -10.23 -10.79
C ARG A 108 33.40 -9.24 -11.86
N GLY A 109 34.09 -8.10 -11.95
CA GLY A 109 33.77 -7.01 -12.84
C GLY A 109 32.41 -6.37 -12.61
N ILE A 110 31.90 -6.40 -11.38
CA ILE A 110 30.59 -5.85 -11.02
C ILE A 110 30.75 -4.37 -10.67
N THR A 111 30.19 -3.50 -11.53
CA THR A 111 30.14 -2.03 -11.34
C THR A 111 28.72 -1.48 -11.34
N ASN A 112 27.72 -2.34 -11.49
CA ASN A 112 26.31 -1.97 -11.47
C ASN A 112 25.66 -2.71 -10.31
N LEU A 113 25.14 -1.99 -9.33
CA LEU A 113 24.59 -2.56 -8.11
C LEU A 113 23.12 -2.18 -7.96
N CYS A 114 22.27 -3.20 -7.91
CA CYS A 114 20.86 -3.08 -7.59
C CYS A 114 20.63 -3.49 -6.13
N VAL A 115 20.26 -2.53 -5.27
CA VAL A 115 20.04 -2.76 -3.84
C VAL A 115 18.55 -2.73 -3.54
N ILE A 116 18.01 -3.87 -3.11
CA ILE A 116 16.60 -3.99 -2.70
C ILE A 116 16.55 -4.01 -1.17
N GLY A 117 15.93 -3.01 -0.55
CA GLY A 117 15.87 -2.92 0.91
C GLY A 117 15.17 -1.68 1.43
N GLY A 118 15.22 -1.48 2.75
CA GLY A 118 14.68 -0.28 3.40
C GLY A 118 15.68 0.89 3.44
N ASP A 119 15.30 1.97 4.12
CA ASP A 119 16.07 3.21 4.26
C ASP A 119 17.56 3.00 4.63
N GLY A 120 17.83 2.23 5.69
CA GLY A 120 19.20 1.99 6.14
C GLY A 120 20.06 1.25 5.10
N SER A 121 19.47 0.36 4.30
CA SER A 121 20.18 -0.35 3.23
C SER A 121 20.54 0.61 2.10
N LEU A 122 19.63 1.49 1.73
CA LEU A 122 19.83 2.46 0.64
C LEU A 122 20.80 3.59 1.04
N THR A 123 20.77 4.02 2.31
CA THR A 123 21.76 4.94 2.88
C THR A 123 23.18 4.35 2.79
N GLY A 124 23.34 3.07 3.17
CA GLY A 124 24.62 2.37 3.04
C GLY A 124 25.10 2.24 1.59
N ALA A 125 24.18 2.06 0.65
CA ALA A 125 24.50 1.97 -0.78
C ALA A 125 25.04 3.30 -1.31
N ASN A 126 24.46 4.42 -0.89
CA ASN A 126 24.95 5.73 -1.30
C ASN A 126 26.35 6.02 -0.74
N LEU A 127 26.57 5.77 0.56
CA LEU A 127 27.88 5.95 1.18
C LEU A 127 28.96 5.13 0.45
N PHE A 128 28.64 3.88 0.12
CA PHE A 128 29.56 3.00 -0.60
C PHE A 128 29.93 3.52 -2.00
N ARG A 129 28.97 4.13 -2.70
CA ARG A 129 29.21 4.78 -3.99
C ARG A 129 30.11 6.01 -3.86
N GLU A 130 29.90 6.82 -2.83
CA GLU A 130 30.70 8.04 -2.58
C GLU A 130 32.16 7.70 -2.24
N GLU A 131 32.38 6.64 -1.48
CA GLU A 131 33.72 6.19 -1.10
C GLU A 131 34.42 5.34 -2.19
N TRP A 132 33.69 4.94 -3.24
CA TRP A 132 34.15 3.94 -4.23
C TRP A 132 35.54 4.22 -4.80
N SER A 133 35.81 5.44 -5.25
CA SER A 133 37.11 5.79 -5.84
C SER A 133 38.26 5.68 -4.83
N GLY A 134 38.04 6.11 -3.59
CA GLY A 134 39.04 6.00 -2.52
C GLY A 134 39.33 4.54 -2.15
N LEU A 135 38.28 3.71 -2.12
CA LEU A 135 38.43 2.26 -1.88
C LEU A 135 39.27 1.60 -3.00
N LEU A 136 39.07 1.97 -4.26
CA LEU A 136 39.88 1.45 -5.36
C LEU A 136 41.35 1.90 -5.26
N ASP A 137 41.60 3.16 -4.93
CA ASP A 137 42.95 3.69 -4.75
C ASP A 137 43.71 2.92 -3.65
N GLU A 138 43.03 2.62 -2.54
CA GLU A 138 43.59 1.82 -1.44
C GLU A 138 43.88 0.37 -1.87
N LEU A 139 43.00 -0.27 -2.64
CA LEU A 139 43.20 -1.63 -3.16
C LEU A 139 44.36 -1.72 -4.16
N VAL A 140 44.60 -0.66 -4.93
CA VAL A 140 45.77 -0.57 -5.81
C VAL A 140 47.05 -0.42 -4.98
N GLN A 141 47.03 0.45 -3.96
CA GLN A 141 48.18 0.67 -3.08
C GLN A 141 48.56 -0.58 -2.28
N SER A 142 47.58 -1.38 -1.85
CA SER A 142 47.82 -2.66 -1.17
C SER A 142 48.24 -3.78 -2.11
N GLY A 143 48.12 -3.59 -3.43
CA GLY A 143 48.46 -4.60 -4.44
C GLY A 143 47.40 -5.69 -4.63
N GLU A 144 46.19 -5.50 -4.09
CA GLU A 144 45.07 -6.45 -4.21
C GLU A 144 44.42 -6.41 -5.61
N ILE A 145 44.47 -5.24 -6.29
CA ILE A 145 44.02 -5.07 -7.68
C ILE A 145 45.05 -4.31 -8.51
N SER A 146 45.02 -4.49 -9.84
CA SER A 146 45.86 -3.73 -10.76
C SER A 146 45.29 -2.34 -11.05
N GLU A 147 46.15 -1.39 -11.48
CA GLU A 147 45.71 -0.07 -11.95
C GLU A 147 44.72 -0.16 -13.13
N GLU A 148 44.90 -1.12 -14.03
CA GLU A 148 43.99 -1.37 -15.15
C GLU A 148 42.60 -1.83 -14.69
N ALA A 149 42.55 -2.69 -13.65
CA ALA A 149 41.30 -3.11 -13.04
C ALA A 149 40.59 -1.94 -12.36
N ALA A 150 41.33 -1.08 -11.64
CA ALA A 150 40.76 0.12 -11.02
C ALA A 150 40.21 1.10 -12.06
N GLN A 151 40.90 1.31 -13.19
CA GLN A 151 40.43 2.19 -14.27
C GLN A 151 39.16 1.65 -14.93
N THR A 152 39.14 0.35 -15.25
CA THR A 152 37.99 -0.30 -15.90
C THR A 152 36.74 -0.27 -15.02
N HIS A 153 36.91 -0.33 -13.70
CA HIS A 153 35.82 -0.36 -12.72
C HIS A 153 35.69 0.94 -11.91
N SER A 154 36.19 2.05 -12.44
CA SER A 154 36.31 3.34 -11.74
C SER A 154 34.99 3.96 -11.28
N VAL A 155 33.87 3.54 -11.88
CA VAL A 155 32.54 4.10 -11.60
C VAL A 155 31.61 3.01 -11.11
N LEU A 156 31.03 3.21 -9.92
CA LEU A 156 29.96 2.38 -9.38
C LEU A 156 28.59 3.02 -9.66
N HIS A 157 27.77 2.34 -10.44
CA HIS A 157 26.38 2.71 -10.64
C HIS A 157 25.50 2.00 -9.60
N VAL A 158 24.72 2.77 -8.85
CA VAL A 158 23.82 2.25 -7.81
C VAL A 158 22.38 2.64 -8.13
N VAL A 159 21.51 1.64 -8.11
CA VAL A 159 20.06 1.84 -8.16
C VAL A 159 19.41 1.14 -6.98
N GLY A 160 18.56 1.88 -6.27
CA GLY A 160 17.79 1.39 -5.14
C GLY A 160 16.37 0.98 -5.51
N MET A 161 15.85 -0.02 -4.81
CA MET A 161 14.43 -0.35 -4.78
C MET A 161 13.98 -0.50 -3.33
N VAL A 162 12.84 0.07 -2.98
CA VAL A 162 12.39 0.09 -1.59
C VAL A 162 11.57 -1.18 -1.28
N GLY A 163 12.22 -2.13 -0.60
CA GLY A 163 11.57 -3.31 -0.03
C GLY A 163 11.34 -3.12 1.46
N SER A 164 10.13 -2.71 1.83
CA SER A 164 9.73 -2.41 3.20
C SER A 164 8.22 -2.60 3.33
N ILE A 165 7.76 -3.17 4.45
CA ILE A 165 6.33 -3.24 4.75
C ILE A 165 5.79 -1.93 5.33
N ASP A 166 6.68 -1.10 5.89
CA ASP A 166 6.32 0.03 6.75
C ASP A 166 5.83 1.26 5.93
N ASN A 167 6.10 1.30 4.62
CA ASN A 167 5.91 2.46 3.73
C ASN A 167 6.54 3.75 4.29
N ASP A 168 7.76 3.60 4.82
CA ASP A 168 8.48 4.61 5.59
C ASP A 168 9.42 5.48 4.74
N PHE A 169 9.66 5.11 3.48
CA PHE A 169 10.59 5.81 2.57
C PHE A 169 9.91 6.95 1.83
N CYS A 170 10.42 8.17 2.00
CA CYS A 170 9.90 9.35 1.31
C CYS A 170 10.27 9.35 -0.18
N GLY A 171 9.36 9.83 -1.02
CA GLY A 171 9.55 9.86 -2.47
C GLY A 171 9.03 8.63 -3.22
N THR A 172 8.30 7.73 -2.56
CA THR A 172 7.48 6.70 -3.19
C THR A 172 6.07 6.68 -2.61
N ASP A 173 5.07 6.48 -3.48
CA ASP A 173 3.68 6.37 -3.03
C ASP A 173 3.45 5.05 -2.27
N MET A 174 4.17 3.99 -2.66
CA MET A 174 4.11 2.65 -2.08
C MET A 174 5.48 1.97 -2.09
N THR A 175 5.79 1.22 -1.04
CA THR A 175 6.95 0.32 -0.96
C THR A 175 6.57 -1.14 -1.22
N ILE A 176 7.52 -1.93 -1.72
CA ILE A 176 7.31 -3.36 -1.99
C ILE A 176 7.12 -4.08 -0.66
N GLY A 177 5.94 -4.68 -0.48
CA GLY A 177 5.54 -5.52 0.66
C GLY A 177 4.48 -4.90 1.56
N THR A 178 4.19 -3.62 1.44
CA THR A 178 3.18 -2.95 2.28
C THR A 178 1.78 -3.51 2.06
N ASP A 179 1.39 -3.75 0.80
CA ASP A 179 0.06 -4.29 0.49
C ASP A 179 -0.07 -5.74 0.98
N SER A 180 0.99 -6.54 0.84
CA SER A 180 1.05 -7.90 1.37
C SER A 180 0.97 -7.94 2.89
N ALA A 181 1.67 -7.05 3.59
CA ALA A 181 1.60 -6.94 5.05
C ALA A 181 0.20 -6.50 5.51
N LEU A 182 -0.43 -5.56 4.79
CA LEU A 182 -1.80 -5.16 5.03
C LEU A 182 -2.78 -6.34 4.88
N HIS A 183 -2.60 -7.19 3.86
CA HIS A 183 -3.39 -8.43 3.72
C HIS A 183 -3.27 -9.30 4.98
N ARG A 184 -2.06 -9.51 5.50
CA ARG A 184 -1.84 -10.30 6.73
C ARG A 184 -2.56 -9.69 7.93
N ILE A 185 -2.54 -8.37 8.06
CA ILE A 185 -3.21 -7.67 9.17
C ILE A 185 -4.73 -7.85 9.06
N ILE A 186 -5.30 -7.61 7.88
CA ILE A 186 -6.75 -7.69 7.69
C ILE A 186 -7.26 -9.12 7.84
N GLU A 187 -6.53 -10.13 7.38
CA GLU A 187 -6.88 -11.54 7.64
C GLU A 187 -6.96 -11.86 9.13
N VAL A 188 -6.01 -11.37 9.93
CA VAL A 188 -6.03 -11.55 11.38
C VAL A 188 -7.19 -10.79 12.02
N VAL A 189 -7.42 -9.54 11.60
CA VAL A 189 -8.54 -8.71 12.09
C VAL A 189 -9.87 -9.40 11.81
N ASP A 190 -10.11 -9.84 10.57
CA ASP A 190 -11.35 -10.50 10.15
C ASP A 190 -11.56 -11.83 10.89
N ALA A 191 -10.49 -12.61 11.09
CA ALA A 191 -10.54 -13.83 11.91
C ALA A 191 -10.96 -13.52 13.36
N ILE A 192 -10.40 -12.46 13.96
CA ILE A 192 -10.71 -12.01 15.31
C ILE A 192 -12.12 -11.45 15.43
N MET A 193 -12.62 -10.76 14.39
CA MET A 193 -13.95 -10.13 14.42
C MET A 193 -15.05 -11.14 14.76
N THR A 194 -14.99 -12.36 14.22
CA THR A 194 -16.00 -13.40 14.47
C THR A 194 -16.12 -13.80 15.94
N THR A 195 -14.98 -13.98 16.64
CA THR A 195 -14.96 -14.30 18.07
C THR A 195 -15.30 -13.07 18.93
N ALA A 196 -14.88 -11.88 18.50
CA ALA A 196 -15.16 -10.63 19.20
C ALA A 196 -16.65 -10.30 19.21
N GLN A 197 -17.37 -10.50 18.09
CA GLN A 197 -18.82 -10.30 18.01
C GLN A 197 -19.59 -11.26 18.92
N SER A 198 -19.09 -12.49 19.08
CA SER A 198 -19.74 -13.52 19.91
C SER A 198 -19.73 -13.15 21.39
N HIS A 199 -18.60 -12.65 21.90
CA HIS A 199 -18.40 -12.36 23.33
C HIS A 199 -18.46 -10.89 23.71
N GLN A 200 -18.84 -10.02 22.78
CA GLN A 200 -18.89 -8.59 23.01
C GLN A 200 -17.54 -7.97 23.46
N ARG A 201 -16.42 -8.36 22.84
CA ARG A 201 -15.08 -7.98 23.29
C ARG A 201 -14.54 -6.72 22.62
N THR A 202 -13.61 -6.06 23.31
CA THR A 202 -12.71 -5.06 22.74
C THR A 202 -11.38 -5.72 22.42
N PHE A 203 -10.85 -5.49 21.22
CA PHE A 203 -9.52 -5.96 20.82
C PHE A 203 -8.60 -4.78 20.56
N VAL A 204 -7.41 -4.84 21.15
CA VAL A 204 -6.29 -3.93 20.92
C VAL A 204 -5.25 -4.71 20.10
N LEU A 205 -4.99 -4.25 18.89
CA LEU A 205 -4.11 -4.92 17.93
C LEU A 205 -2.86 -4.08 17.71
N GLU A 206 -1.70 -4.65 18.03
CA GLU A 206 -0.41 -4.03 17.71
C GLU A 206 0.04 -4.44 16.31
N VAL A 207 0.33 -3.44 15.47
CA VAL A 207 0.82 -3.62 14.11
C VAL A 207 2.21 -3.01 13.94
N MET A 208 2.97 -3.61 13.02
CA MET A 208 4.31 -3.15 12.66
C MET A 208 4.27 -1.76 12.05
N GLY A 209 5.42 -1.10 12.10
CA GLY A 209 5.60 0.21 11.50
C GLY A 209 6.82 0.95 12.02
N ARG A 210 7.45 0.46 13.11
CA ARG A 210 8.57 1.13 13.83
C ARG A 210 8.30 2.60 14.13
N HIS A 211 8.61 3.51 13.22
CA HIS A 211 8.41 4.96 13.34
C HIS A 211 7.44 5.52 12.28
N CYS A 212 6.74 4.66 11.57
CA CYS A 212 5.73 5.01 10.59
C CYS A 212 4.37 4.40 10.94
N GLY A 213 3.33 5.23 10.94
CA GLY A 213 1.96 4.84 11.22
C GLY A 213 1.16 4.40 10.00
N TYR A 214 1.75 4.33 8.80
CA TYR A 214 1.01 4.06 7.56
C TYR A 214 0.23 2.76 7.64
N LEU A 215 0.90 1.68 8.08
CA LEU A 215 0.30 0.35 8.15
C LEU A 215 -0.87 0.32 9.16
N ALA A 216 -0.73 0.98 10.32
CA ALA A 216 -1.80 1.13 11.31
C ALA A 216 -2.97 1.96 10.79
N LEU A 217 -2.69 3.07 10.12
CA LEU A 217 -3.69 3.96 9.55
C LEU A 217 -4.52 3.26 8.47
N VAL A 218 -3.85 2.63 7.50
CA VAL A 218 -4.54 1.95 6.41
C VAL A 218 -5.28 0.71 6.93
N SER A 219 -4.72 -0.02 7.89
CA SER A 219 -5.43 -1.13 8.56
C SER A 219 -6.69 -0.65 9.25
N GLY A 220 -6.62 0.46 9.99
CA GLY A 220 -7.77 1.05 10.66
C GLY A 220 -8.85 1.52 9.69
N LEU A 221 -8.46 2.05 8.52
CA LEU A 221 -9.39 2.41 7.46
C LEU A 221 -10.05 1.17 6.84
N ALA A 222 -9.26 0.13 6.55
CA ALA A 222 -9.69 -1.09 5.86
C ALA A 222 -10.58 -1.99 6.73
N CYS A 223 -10.40 -2.03 8.05
CA CYS A 223 -11.29 -2.77 8.95
C CYS A 223 -12.39 -1.91 9.58
N GLY A 224 -12.34 -0.59 9.41
CA GLY A 224 -13.25 0.34 10.08
C GLY A 224 -13.05 0.37 11.59
N ALA A 225 -11.79 0.46 12.03
CA ALA A 225 -11.40 0.53 13.43
C ALA A 225 -12.06 1.72 14.17
N ASP A 226 -12.30 1.51 15.45
CA ASP A 226 -12.89 2.51 16.34
C ASP A 226 -11.87 3.53 16.81
N TRP A 227 -10.61 3.12 16.96
CA TRP A 227 -9.52 4.01 17.27
C TRP A 227 -8.22 3.55 16.62
N VAL A 228 -7.38 4.50 16.24
CA VAL A 228 -6.07 4.24 15.62
C VAL A 228 -5.06 5.18 16.27
N LEU A 229 -3.92 4.64 16.68
CA LEU A 229 -2.82 5.38 17.29
C LEU A 229 -1.58 5.25 16.42
N ILE A 230 -1.06 6.40 15.96
CA ILE A 230 0.08 6.51 15.05
C ILE A 230 1.07 7.58 15.55
N PRO A 231 2.38 7.41 15.31
CA PRO A 231 3.39 8.38 15.73
C PRO A 231 3.26 9.75 15.05
N GLU A 232 2.84 9.78 13.77
CA GLU A 232 2.75 11.04 13.03
C GLU A 232 1.59 11.93 13.50
N MET A 233 0.63 11.37 14.23
CA MET A 233 -0.48 12.11 14.81
C MET A 233 -0.82 11.59 16.21
N PRO A 234 -0.02 11.96 17.21
CA PRO A 234 -0.28 11.59 18.58
C PRO A 234 -1.65 12.11 19.05
N PRO A 235 -2.37 11.35 19.88
CA PRO A 235 -3.62 11.82 20.43
C PRO A 235 -3.39 13.05 21.32
N LYS A 236 -4.36 13.98 21.35
CA LYS A 236 -4.30 15.17 22.22
C LYS A 236 -4.59 14.80 23.68
N ASP A 237 -4.22 15.66 24.62
CA ASP A 237 -4.56 15.47 26.03
C ASP A 237 -6.07 15.26 26.22
N GLY A 238 -6.44 14.31 27.08
CA GLY A 238 -7.84 13.90 27.30
C GLY A 238 -8.37 12.89 26.28
N TRP A 239 -7.51 12.33 25.42
CA TRP A 239 -7.91 11.27 24.48
C TRP A 239 -8.40 10.00 25.17
N GLU A 240 -7.96 9.73 26.40
CA GLU A 240 -8.37 8.57 27.18
C GLU A 240 -9.88 8.60 27.43
N GLU A 241 -10.38 9.76 27.86
CA GLU A 241 -11.80 9.99 28.10
C GLU A 241 -12.60 9.98 26.79
N GLN A 242 -12.09 10.62 25.75
CA GLN A 242 -12.74 10.66 24.43
C GLN A 242 -12.85 9.27 23.80
N MET A 243 -11.79 8.45 23.90
CA MET A 243 -11.80 7.09 23.44
C MET A 243 -12.82 6.27 24.24
N CYS A 244 -12.79 6.34 25.58
CA CYS A 244 -13.74 5.63 26.42
C CYS A 244 -15.20 6.02 26.14
N GLN A 245 -15.47 7.31 25.94
CA GLN A 245 -16.79 7.81 25.56
C GLN A 245 -17.25 7.17 24.23
N LYS A 246 -16.42 7.21 23.19
CA LYS A 246 -16.74 6.64 21.89
C LYS A 246 -17.01 5.13 21.96
N LEU A 247 -16.20 4.38 22.70
CA LEU A 247 -16.40 2.94 22.88
C LEU A 247 -17.70 2.62 23.63
N SER A 248 -18.10 3.48 24.57
CA SER A 248 -19.39 3.40 25.27
C SER A 248 -20.57 3.71 24.35
N GLU A 249 -20.47 4.77 23.54
CA GLU A 249 -21.48 5.13 22.53
C GLU A 249 -21.68 4.02 21.51
N ASN A 250 -20.59 3.43 21.00
CA ASN A 250 -20.64 2.25 20.14
C ASN A 250 -21.44 1.11 20.77
N ARG A 251 -21.25 0.85 22.07
CA ARG A 251 -21.99 -0.19 22.79
C ARG A 251 -23.48 0.17 22.90
N ALA A 252 -23.80 1.43 23.19
CA ALA A 252 -25.17 1.93 23.24
C ALA A 252 -25.89 1.78 21.88
N ASP A 253 -25.15 2.01 20.78
CA ASP A 253 -25.58 1.77 19.39
C ASP A 253 -25.62 0.28 19.01
N LYS A 254 -25.54 -0.62 20.01
CA LYS A 254 -25.59 -2.08 19.87
C LYS A 254 -24.44 -2.67 19.06
N LYS A 255 -23.35 -1.92 18.87
CA LYS A 255 -22.12 -2.48 18.30
C LYS A 255 -21.59 -3.55 19.26
N ARG A 256 -21.38 -4.75 18.71
CA ARG A 256 -21.00 -5.90 19.52
C ARG A 256 -19.51 -5.92 19.83
N LEU A 257 -18.65 -5.38 18.98
CA LEU A 257 -17.20 -5.38 19.20
C LEU A 257 -16.63 -3.98 19.07
N ASN A 258 -15.42 -3.80 19.60
CA ASN A 258 -14.58 -2.65 19.32
C ASN A 258 -13.19 -3.10 18.88
N ILE A 259 -12.61 -2.42 17.89
CA ILE A 259 -11.24 -2.66 17.40
C ILE A 259 -10.43 -1.39 17.53
N ILE A 260 -9.28 -1.49 18.21
CA ILE A 260 -8.29 -0.44 18.36
C ILE A 260 -7.00 -0.92 17.70
N ILE A 261 -6.49 -0.15 16.74
CA ILE A 261 -5.22 -0.44 16.06
C ILE A 261 -4.13 0.47 16.65
N VAL A 262 -3.00 -0.12 17.01
CA VAL A 262 -1.88 0.58 17.65
C VAL A 262 -0.62 0.29 16.86
N ALA A 263 0.02 1.33 16.32
CA ALA A 263 1.34 1.17 15.73
C ALA A 263 2.38 0.86 16.82
N GLU A 264 3.39 0.04 16.52
CA GLU A 264 4.55 -0.20 17.40
C GLU A 264 5.17 1.11 17.93
N GLY A 265 5.20 2.14 17.07
CA GLY A 265 5.75 3.47 17.39
C GLY A 265 4.75 4.45 17.99
N ALA A 266 3.58 4.03 18.45
CA ALA A 266 2.58 4.95 18.98
C ALA A 266 3.12 5.75 20.19
N ILE A 267 2.94 7.07 20.14
CA ILE A 267 3.40 8.01 21.17
C ILE A 267 2.31 9.04 21.49
N ASP A 268 2.41 9.69 22.65
CA ASP A 268 1.64 10.88 23.02
C ASP A 268 2.31 12.19 22.52
N GLN A 269 1.68 13.35 22.78
CA GLN A 269 2.22 14.67 22.42
C GLN A 269 3.57 15.00 23.09
N ASN A 270 3.97 14.22 24.10
CA ASN A 270 5.22 14.36 24.84
C ASN A 270 6.27 13.31 24.43
N ASN A 271 6.05 12.58 23.33
CA ASN A 271 6.88 11.49 22.85
C ASN A 271 7.00 10.32 23.84
N LYS A 272 6.03 10.16 24.75
CA LYS A 272 5.94 8.99 25.61
C LYS A 272 5.26 7.85 24.85
N PRO A 273 5.82 6.63 24.87
CA PRO A 273 5.20 5.48 24.21
C PRO A 273 3.80 5.18 24.78
N ILE A 274 2.84 4.96 23.87
CA ILE A 274 1.49 4.48 24.20
C ILE A 274 1.46 2.98 23.89
N THR A 275 1.52 2.15 24.94
CA THR A 275 1.55 0.69 24.79
C THR A 275 0.15 0.09 24.70
N THR A 276 0.04 -1.10 24.13
CA THR A 276 -1.23 -1.84 24.10
C THR A 276 -1.76 -2.21 25.48
N ASP A 277 -0.86 -2.47 26.45
CA ASP A 277 -1.25 -2.76 27.83
C ASP A 277 -1.85 -1.53 28.52
N LEU A 278 -1.31 -0.33 28.29
CA LEU A 278 -1.87 0.91 28.78
C LEU A 278 -3.32 1.09 28.29
N ILE A 279 -3.56 0.86 27.00
CA ILE A 279 -4.90 0.97 26.38
C ILE A 279 -5.85 -0.09 26.96
N LYS A 280 -5.38 -1.33 27.11
CA LYS A 280 -6.17 -2.41 27.70
C LYS A 280 -6.59 -2.06 29.13
N ASP A 281 -5.64 -1.64 29.97
CA ASP A 281 -5.90 -1.30 31.36
C ASP A 281 -6.84 -0.09 31.48
N LEU A 282 -6.71 0.89 30.57
CA LEU A 282 -7.62 2.01 30.46
C LEU A 282 -9.06 1.56 30.14
N VAL A 283 -9.25 0.73 29.11
CA VAL A 283 -10.59 0.25 28.72
C VAL A 283 -11.21 -0.62 29.83
N VAL A 284 -10.41 -1.46 30.48
CA VAL A 284 -10.89 -2.32 31.57
C VAL A 284 -11.28 -1.50 32.80
N SER A 285 -10.45 -0.54 33.21
CA SER A 285 -10.70 0.27 34.40
C SER A 285 -11.84 1.28 34.22
N CYS A 286 -11.94 1.94 33.07
CA CYS A 286 -12.95 2.96 32.81
C CYS A 286 -14.31 2.38 32.39
N LEU A 287 -14.33 1.32 31.59
CA LEU A 287 -15.57 0.79 30.97
C LEU A 287 -15.96 -0.61 31.44
N GLY A 288 -15.04 -1.36 32.05
CA GLY A 288 -15.29 -2.75 32.47
C GLY A 288 -15.48 -3.73 31.30
N PHE A 289 -15.06 -3.38 30.08
CA PHE A 289 -15.19 -4.26 28.91
C PHE A 289 -14.14 -5.38 28.91
N ASP A 290 -14.52 -6.61 28.55
CA ASP A 290 -13.56 -7.72 28.33
C ASP A 290 -12.65 -7.37 27.15
N THR A 291 -11.40 -7.06 27.47
CA THR A 291 -10.43 -6.50 26.53
C THR A 291 -9.23 -7.41 26.36
N ARG A 292 -8.87 -7.68 25.11
CA ARG A 292 -7.75 -8.55 24.73
C ARG A 292 -6.74 -7.78 23.88
N VAL A 293 -5.48 -8.10 24.09
CA VAL A 293 -4.36 -7.58 23.30
C VAL A 293 -3.89 -8.69 22.37
N THR A 294 -3.56 -8.35 21.14
CA THR A 294 -2.92 -9.26 20.19
C THR A 294 -1.82 -8.50 19.46
N ILE A 295 -0.59 -8.96 19.66
CA ILE A 295 0.60 -8.44 18.97
C ILE A 295 0.82 -9.34 17.75
N LEU A 296 0.60 -8.79 16.55
CA LEU A 296 0.69 -9.59 15.31
C LEU A 296 2.13 -10.04 15.02
N GLY A 297 3.10 -9.17 15.35
CA GLY A 297 4.52 -9.45 15.15
C GLY A 297 4.86 -9.82 13.71
N HIS A 298 5.74 -10.80 13.54
CA HIS A 298 6.34 -11.15 12.24
C HIS A 298 5.41 -11.84 11.24
N VAL A 299 4.17 -12.19 11.62
CA VAL A 299 3.15 -12.66 10.67
C VAL A 299 2.97 -11.64 9.52
N GLN A 300 3.17 -10.36 9.82
CA GLN A 300 3.07 -9.24 8.88
C GLN A 300 4.15 -9.25 7.78
N ARG A 301 5.30 -9.91 8.00
CA ARG A 301 6.37 -10.08 7.00
C ARG A 301 6.27 -11.40 6.24
N GLY A 302 5.51 -12.35 6.77
CA GLY A 302 5.34 -13.68 6.20
C GLY A 302 4.23 -13.77 5.14
N GLY A 303 4.03 -14.98 4.61
CA GLY A 303 3.01 -15.25 3.60
C GLY A 303 3.47 -14.96 2.17
N THR A 304 2.56 -15.15 1.22
CA THR A 304 2.83 -14.93 -0.20
C THR A 304 2.65 -13.46 -0.57
N PRO A 305 3.43 -12.91 -1.52
CA PRO A 305 3.20 -11.55 -1.99
C PRO A 305 1.84 -11.41 -2.68
N SER A 306 1.16 -10.31 -2.42
CA SER A 306 -0.11 -9.95 -3.08
C SER A 306 0.09 -9.71 -4.58
N ALA A 307 -0.99 -9.71 -5.35
CA ALA A 307 -0.94 -9.39 -6.77
C ALA A 307 -0.31 -8.01 -7.02
N PHE A 308 -0.65 -7.02 -6.18
CA PHE A 308 -0.09 -5.67 -6.24
C PHE A 308 1.43 -5.69 -6.06
N ASP A 309 1.95 -6.29 -4.98
CA ASP A 309 3.39 -6.32 -4.72
C ASP A 309 4.17 -7.12 -5.76
N ARG A 310 3.60 -8.20 -6.32
CA ARG A 310 4.22 -8.94 -7.43
C ARG A 310 4.38 -8.06 -8.67
N ILE A 311 3.34 -7.32 -9.03
CA ILE A 311 3.33 -6.45 -10.21
C ILE A 311 4.25 -5.24 -9.99
N LEU A 312 4.15 -4.60 -8.82
CA LEU A 312 4.96 -3.46 -8.43
C LEU A 312 6.45 -3.81 -8.49
N ALA A 313 6.86 -4.85 -7.77
CA ALA A 313 8.24 -5.30 -7.73
C ALA A 313 8.77 -5.72 -9.10
N SER A 314 7.93 -6.36 -9.92
CA SER A 314 8.30 -6.74 -11.29
C SER A 314 8.55 -5.52 -12.18
N ARG A 315 7.67 -4.51 -12.12
CA ARG A 315 7.81 -3.25 -12.87
C ARG A 315 9.06 -2.49 -12.44
N MET A 316 9.27 -2.37 -11.12
CA MET A 316 10.42 -1.65 -10.58
C MET A 316 11.74 -2.36 -10.89
N GLY A 317 11.79 -3.70 -10.84
CA GLY A 317 13.01 -4.44 -11.16
C GLY A 317 13.43 -4.31 -12.62
N VAL A 318 12.47 -4.23 -13.55
CA VAL A 318 12.75 -3.92 -14.97
C VAL A 318 13.31 -2.50 -15.09
N GLU A 319 12.64 -1.52 -14.50
CA GLU A 319 13.07 -0.12 -14.53
C GLU A 319 14.44 0.09 -13.89
N ALA A 320 14.77 -0.67 -12.84
CA ALA A 320 16.08 -0.60 -12.18
C ALA A 320 17.21 -1.02 -13.12
N VAL A 321 17.02 -2.06 -13.93
CA VAL A 321 18.01 -2.47 -14.93
C VAL A 321 18.16 -1.41 -16.01
N LEU A 322 17.04 -0.83 -16.49
CA LEU A 322 17.10 0.27 -17.46
C LEU A 322 17.86 1.47 -16.90
N ALA A 323 17.58 1.85 -15.65
CA ALA A 323 18.28 2.93 -14.96
C ALA A 323 19.79 2.68 -14.84
N LEU A 324 20.21 1.45 -14.51
CA LEU A 324 21.62 1.07 -14.45
C LEU A 324 22.31 1.14 -15.82
N LEU A 325 21.61 0.75 -16.89
CA LEU A 325 22.18 0.76 -18.23
C LEU A 325 22.31 2.16 -18.83
N GLU A 326 21.35 3.04 -18.53
CA GLU A 326 21.32 4.44 -18.97
C GLU A 326 22.22 5.35 -18.10
N ALA A 327 22.64 4.87 -16.92
CA ALA A 327 23.50 5.63 -16.02
C ALA A 327 24.84 5.98 -16.70
N SER A 328 25.27 7.21 -16.48
CA SER A 328 26.59 7.73 -16.85
C SER A 328 27.36 8.17 -15.60
N PRO A 329 28.68 8.42 -15.67
CA PRO A 329 29.49 8.80 -14.49
C PRO A 329 28.96 10.01 -13.71
N GLY A 330 28.28 10.95 -14.39
CA GLY A 330 27.66 12.12 -13.74
C GLY A 330 26.24 11.88 -13.22
N THR A 331 25.66 10.69 -13.42
CA THR A 331 24.29 10.40 -12.99
C THR A 331 24.29 10.06 -11.49
N PRO A 332 23.51 10.78 -10.66
CA PRO A 332 23.39 10.44 -9.25
C PRO A 332 22.71 9.08 -9.07
N ALA A 333 22.97 8.43 -7.93
CA ALA A 333 22.24 7.23 -7.54
C ALA A 333 20.77 7.58 -7.42
N CYS A 334 19.92 6.69 -7.94
CA CYS A 334 18.48 6.88 -7.91
C CYS A 334 17.79 5.71 -7.22
N VAL A 335 16.59 5.96 -6.72
CA VAL A 335 15.65 4.94 -6.29
C VAL A 335 14.56 4.83 -7.34
N VAL A 336 14.22 3.60 -7.71
CA VAL A 336 13.04 3.32 -8.53
C VAL A 336 11.83 3.32 -7.61
N SER A 337 10.86 4.15 -7.96
CA SER A 337 9.72 4.50 -7.12
C SER A 337 8.40 4.41 -7.91
N LEU A 338 7.28 4.36 -7.20
CA LEU A 338 5.94 4.50 -7.77
C LEU A 338 5.43 5.92 -7.50
N CYS A 339 5.08 6.65 -8.55
CA CYS A 339 4.37 7.92 -8.43
C CYS A 339 3.19 7.95 -9.41
N GLY A 340 1.96 8.14 -8.91
CA GLY A 340 0.77 8.21 -9.77
C GLY A 340 0.55 6.94 -10.61
N ASN A 341 0.82 5.77 -10.02
CA ASN A 341 0.79 4.47 -10.69
C ASN A 341 1.78 4.32 -11.86
N GLN A 342 2.83 5.15 -11.94
CA GLN A 342 3.93 5.04 -12.91
C GLN A 342 5.26 4.83 -12.21
N ALA A 343 6.17 4.09 -12.85
CA ALA A 343 7.53 3.92 -12.33
C ALA A 343 8.33 5.18 -12.64
N VAL A 344 8.97 5.75 -11.62
CA VAL A 344 9.80 6.96 -11.73
C VAL A 344 11.14 6.74 -11.05
N ARG A 345 12.15 7.51 -11.47
CA ARG A 345 13.48 7.51 -10.84
C ARG A 345 13.61 8.78 -10.02
N VAL A 346 13.89 8.65 -8.74
CA VAL A 346 14.06 9.78 -7.82
C VAL A 346 15.48 9.78 -7.25
N PRO A 347 16.09 10.95 -7.00
CA PRO A 347 17.43 11.01 -6.42
C PRO A 347 17.45 10.36 -5.04
N LEU A 348 18.35 9.38 -4.86
CA LEU A 348 18.40 8.58 -3.64
C LEU A 348 18.62 9.45 -2.39
N MET A 349 19.52 10.44 -2.48
CA MET A 349 19.88 11.25 -1.32
C MET A 349 18.78 12.20 -0.87
N GLU A 350 18.01 12.76 -1.80
CA GLU A 350 16.87 13.60 -1.46
C GLU A 350 15.82 12.79 -0.70
N CYS A 351 15.54 11.56 -1.14
CA CYS A 351 14.60 10.66 -0.47
C CYS A 351 15.05 10.24 0.94
N VAL A 352 16.33 9.91 1.12
CA VAL A 352 16.90 9.56 2.43
C VAL A 352 16.83 10.76 3.37
N GLN A 353 17.21 11.95 2.89
CA GLN A 353 17.17 13.17 3.69
C GLN A 353 15.73 13.49 4.14
N MET A 354 14.77 13.46 3.20
CA MET A 354 13.35 13.68 3.54
C MET A 354 12.84 12.67 4.57
N THR A 355 13.28 11.41 4.49
CA THR A 355 12.88 10.36 5.46
C THR A 355 13.40 10.67 6.87
N GLN A 356 14.65 11.15 6.97
CA GLN A 356 15.23 11.60 8.25
C GLN A 356 14.55 12.86 8.78
N GLU A 357 14.15 13.78 7.91
CA GLU A 357 13.40 14.98 8.27
C GLU A 357 12.05 14.66 8.93
N VAL A 358 11.36 13.59 8.51
CA VAL A 358 10.13 13.14 9.19
C VAL A 358 10.41 12.74 10.64
N GLN A 359 11.46 11.95 10.88
CA GLN A 359 11.83 11.55 12.23
C GLN A 359 12.18 12.77 13.09
N LYS A 360 12.99 13.68 12.53
CA LYS A 360 13.34 14.94 13.19
C LYS A 360 12.11 15.77 13.54
N ALA A 361 11.13 15.87 12.63
CA ALA A 361 9.89 16.59 12.88
C ALA A 361 9.10 15.97 14.05
N MET A 362 9.02 14.64 14.14
CA MET A 362 8.38 13.95 15.28
C MET A 362 9.15 14.16 16.60
N ASP A 363 10.48 14.07 16.57
CA ASP A 363 11.33 14.30 17.75
C ASP A 363 11.19 15.73 18.28
N GLU A 364 11.08 16.70 17.37
CA GLU A 364 10.88 18.12 17.65
C GLU A 364 9.39 18.50 17.86
N LYS A 365 8.49 17.50 17.97
CA LYS A 365 7.04 17.64 18.21
C LYS A 365 6.29 18.46 17.15
N ARG A 366 6.81 18.52 15.93
CA ARG A 366 6.19 19.15 14.75
C ARG A 366 5.36 18.12 13.96
N PHE A 367 4.35 17.54 14.58
CA PHE A 367 3.57 16.43 14.02
C PHE A 367 2.81 16.78 12.73
N GLU A 368 2.28 18.01 12.61
CA GLU A 368 1.62 18.45 11.37
C GLU A 368 2.59 18.47 10.17
N GLU A 369 3.86 18.80 10.42
CA GLU A 369 4.91 18.76 9.41
C GLU A 369 5.27 17.30 9.07
N ALA A 370 5.38 16.42 10.07
CA ALA A 370 5.61 15.00 9.86
C ALA A 370 4.55 14.36 8.94
N VAL A 371 3.26 14.67 9.14
CA VAL A 371 2.16 14.22 8.27
C VAL A 371 2.34 14.73 6.83
N LYS A 372 2.70 16.00 6.65
CA LYS A 372 2.92 16.58 5.32
C LYS A 372 4.13 15.96 4.61
N LEU A 373 5.20 15.71 5.33
CA LEU A 373 6.43 15.09 4.81
C LEU A 373 6.20 13.63 4.38
N ARG A 374 5.31 12.88 5.05
CA ARG A 374 4.85 11.55 4.58
C ARG A 374 4.12 11.59 3.23
N GLY A 375 3.58 12.76 2.86
CA GLY A 375 2.97 13.00 1.56
C GLY A 375 1.45 12.98 1.57
N ARG A 376 0.88 13.38 0.43
CA ARG A 376 -0.56 13.60 0.27
C ARG A 376 -1.40 12.33 0.45
N SER A 377 -0.87 11.17 0.05
CA SER A 377 -1.56 9.88 0.22
C SER A 377 -1.80 9.58 1.70
N PHE A 378 -0.79 9.77 2.55
CA PHE A 378 -0.88 9.61 4.01
C PHE A 378 -1.91 10.58 4.61
N GLU A 379 -1.80 11.87 4.27
CA GLU A 379 -2.72 12.90 4.75
C GLU A 379 -4.18 12.61 4.35
N ASN A 380 -4.42 12.18 3.11
CA ASN A 380 -5.75 11.82 2.62
C ASN A 380 -6.33 10.60 3.36
N ASN A 381 -5.53 9.56 3.60
CA ASN A 381 -5.94 8.40 4.39
C ASN A 381 -6.31 8.81 5.82
N LEU A 382 -5.51 9.71 6.42
CA LEU A 382 -5.72 10.20 7.78
C LEU A 382 -7.01 10.99 7.91
N ASN A 383 -7.24 11.93 6.99
CA ASN A 383 -8.43 12.76 6.95
C ASN A 383 -9.69 11.90 6.69
N THR A 384 -9.61 10.96 5.76
CA THR A 384 -10.70 10.02 5.47
C THR A 384 -11.02 9.17 6.70
N TYR A 385 -10.01 8.61 7.37
CA TYR A 385 -10.22 7.84 8.60
C TYR A 385 -10.92 8.68 9.68
N LYS A 386 -10.49 9.92 9.91
CA LYS A 386 -11.13 10.82 10.88
C LYS A 386 -12.60 11.05 10.57
N LEU A 387 -12.93 11.37 9.31
CA LEU A 387 -14.29 11.61 8.85
C LEU A 387 -15.21 10.40 9.01
N LEU A 388 -14.68 9.20 8.78
CA LEU A 388 -15.46 7.96 8.86
C LEU A 388 -15.55 7.38 10.27
N SER A 389 -14.59 7.69 11.14
CA SER A 389 -14.47 7.11 12.47
C SER A 389 -15.09 8.01 13.55
N HIS A 390 -15.04 9.34 13.42
CA HIS A 390 -15.59 10.27 14.41
C HIS A 390 -16.87 10.91 13.88
N ARG A 391 -17.98 10.67 14.57
CA ARG A 391 -19.23 11.39 14.33
C ARG A 391 -19.21 12.65 15.20
N LYS A 392 -19.41 13.82 14.60
CA LYS A 392 -19.68 15.06 15.36
C LYS A 392 -21.06 14.96 16.01
N ILE A 393 -21.23 15.61 17.16
CA ILE A 393 -22.54 15.68 17.82
C ILE A 393 -23.54 16.34 16.85
N ASP A 394 -24.78 15.87 16.80
CA ASP A 394 -25.78 16.34 15.82
C ASP A 394 -26.00 17.87 15.86
N ALA A 395 -25.79 18.51 17.02
CA ALA A 395 -25.87 19.95 17.18
C ALA A 395 -24.72 20.74 16.50
N GLU A 396 -23.62 20.07 16.17
CA GLU A 396 -22.43 20.66 15.52
C GLU A 396 -22.38 20.34 14.02
N LEU A 397 -23.31 19.52 13.51
CA LEU A 397 -23.39 19.21 12.10
C LEU A 397 -23.88 20.44 11.32
N PRO A 398 -23.32 20.70 10.13
CA PRO A 398 -23.87 21.71 9.23
C PRO A 398 -25.34 21.40 8.95
N HIS A 399 -26.20 22.41 8.89
CA HIS A 399 -27.58 22.20 8.44
C HIS A 399 -27.63 22.26 6.92
N SER A 400 -27.70 21.09 6.28
CA SER A 400 -28.00 20.97 4.86
C SER A 400 -29.41 20.45 4.64
N SER A 401 -30.11 20.99 3.64
CA SER A 401 -31.42 20.49 3.20
C SER A 401 -31.31 19.52 2.02
N PHE A 402 -30.09 19.08 1.67
CA PHE A 402 -29.87 18.19 0.53
C PHE A 402 -30.13 16.73 0.87
N ASN A 403 -30.92 16.08 0.02
CA ASN A 403 -31.16 14.65 0.02
C ASN A 403 -30.29 13.99 -1.07
N VAL A 404 -29.38 13.11 -0.67
CA VAL A 404 -28.46 12.44 -1.59
C VAL A 404 -28.79 10.96 -1.65
N ALA A 405 -29.00 10.43 -2.85
CA ALA A 405 -29.26 9.01 -3.07
C ALA A 405 -28.00 8.26 -3.50
N VAL A 406 -27.78 7.09 -2.91
CA VAL A 406 -26.68 6.17 -3.24
C VAL A 406 -27.26 4.85 -3.76
N LEU A 407 -26.71 4.35 -4.86
CA LEU A 407 -27.12 3.07 -5.45
C LEU A 407 -25.96 2.33 -6.11
N ASN A 408 -26.09 1.00 -6.15
CA ASN A 408 -25.15 0.11 -6.80
C ASN A 408 -25.71 -0.38 -8.14
N VAL A 409 -24.91 -0.31 -9.20
CA VAL A 409 -25.33 -0.67 -10.57
C VAL A 409 -24.29 -1.55 -11.27
N GLY A 410 -24.74 -2.61 -11.95
CA GLY A 410 -23.90 -3.57 -12.65
C GLY A 410 -23.80 -4.92 -11.93
N ALA A 411 -22.72 -5.66 -12.19
CA ALA A 411 -22.43 -6.89 -11.46
C ALA A 411 -21.85 -6.58 -10.06
N PRO A 412 -22.02 -7.48 -9.07
CA PRO A 412 -21.40 -7.29 -7.76
C PRO A 412 -19.86 -7.19 -7.86
N ALA A 413 -19.29 -6.22 -7.14
CA ALA A 413 -17.84 -6.06 -7.00
C ALA A 413 -17.49 -5.93 -5.51
N ALA A 414 -16.41 -6.60 -5.09
CA ALA A 414 -15.88 -6.45 -3.73
C ALA A 414 -15.47 -4.98 -3.51
N GLY A 415 -15.90 -4.39 -2.39
CA GLY A 415 -15.68 -2.98 -2.07
C GLY A 415 -16.87 -2.05 -2.31
N MET A 416 -17.94 -2.51 -2.98
CA MET A 416 -19.17 -1.71 -3.13
C MET A 416 -19.75 -1.29 -1.76
N ASN A 417 -19.80 -2.21 -0.80
CA ASN A 417 -20.30 -1.91 0.55
C ASN A 417 -19.43 -0.91 1.31
N ALA A 418 -18.11 -0.99 1.17
CA ALA A 418 -17.18 -0.02 1.75
C ALA A 418 -17.38 1.39 1.16
N ALA A 419 -17.60 1.48 -0.16
CA ALA A 419 -17.90 2.74 -0.84
C ALA A 419 -19.24 3.34 -0.39
N VAL A 420 -20.30 2.53 -0.29
CA VAL A 420 -21.60 2.98 0.24
C VAL A 420 -21.44 3.47 1.68
N ARG A 421 -20.75 2.72 2.54
CA ARG A 421 -20.48 3.12 3.93
C ARG A 421 -19.80 4.48 3.99
N SER A 422 -18.78 4.67 3.16
CA SER A 422 -18.03 5.94 3.11
C SER A 422 -18.94 7.10 2.69
N ALA A 423 -19.68 6.94 1.59
CA ALA A 423 -20.58 7.97 1.08
C ALA A 423 -21.67 8.35 2.09
N VAL A 424 -22.30 7.38 2.75
CA VAL A 424 -23.33 7.62 3.75
C VAL A 424 -22.76 8.38 4.94
N ARG A 425 -21.62 7.95 5.49
CA ARG A 425 -21.02 8.61 6.66
C ARG A 425 -20.55 10.03 6.34
N VAL A 426 -19.89 10.24 5.21
CA VAL A 426 -19.44 11.57 4.79
C VAL A 426 -20.65 12.48 4.55
N GLY A 427 -21.67 12.01 3.84
CA GLY A 427 -22.87 12.82 3.60
C GLY A 427 -23.58 13.23 4.88
N ILE A 428 -23.70 12.34 5.87
CA ILE A 428 -24.26 12.67 7.19
C ILE A 428 -23.37 13.69 7.92
N THR A 429 -22.05 13.54 7.87
CA THR A 429 -21.11 14.50 8.50
C THR A 429 -21.20 15.90 7.89
N GLU A 430 -21.52 16.00 6.60
CA GLU A 430 -21.80 17.27 5.90
C GLU A 430 -23.25 17.76 6.11
N GLY A 431 -24.06 17.04 6.88
CA GLY A 431 -25.43 17.42 7.23
C GLY A 431 -26.49 17.02 6.21
N HIS A 432 -26.15 16.22 5.20
CA HIS A 432 -27.09 15.74 4.19
C HIS A 432 -27.97 14.60 4.72
N THR A 433 -29.19 14.50 4.17
CA THR A 433 -30.04 13.32 4.37
C THR A 433 -29.69 12.27 3.32
N MET A 434 -29.28 11.09 3.77
CA MET A 434 -28.81 10.03 2.87
C MET A 434 -29.92 9.03 2.59
N PHE A 435 -30.10 8.68 1.32
CA PHE A 435 -31.03 7.66 0.86
C PHE A 435 -30.27 6.51 0.19
N ALA A 436 -30.65 5.28 0.54
CA ALA A 436 -30.19 4.08 -0.13
C ALA A 436 -31.28 3.58 -1.08
N VAL A 437 -30.90 3.35 -2.33
CA VAL A 437 -31.77 2.74 -3.35
C VAL A 437 -31.38 1.28 -3.51
N SER A 438 -32.34 0.38 -3.30
CA SER A 438 -32.11 -1.06 -3.45
C SER A 438 -32.09 -1.48 -4.92
N ASP A 439 -31.34 -2.54 -5.24
CA ASP A 439 -31.35 -3.21 -6.55
C ASP A 439 -31.10 -2.29 -7.77
N GLY A 440 -30.29 -1.25 -7.59
CA GLY A 440 -29.89 -0.32 -8.66
C GLY A 440 -31.07 0.41 -9.28
N PHE A 441 -31.04 0.64 -10.60
CA PHE A 441 -32.13 1.31 -11.30
C PHE A 441 -33.45 0.54 -11.24
N GLU A 442 -33.40 -0.79 -11.07
CA GLU A 442 -34.59 -1.62 -10.96
C GLU A 442 -35.41 -1.32 -9.70
N GLY A 443 -34.76 -1.27 -8.54
CA GLY A 443 -35.45 -0.86 -7.32
C GLY A 443 -35.75 0.63 -7.33
N PHE A 444 -34.95 1.46 -8.01
CA PHE A 444 -35.22 2.89 -8.17
C PHE A 444 -36.59 3.14 -8.80
N TYR A 445 -36.87 2.61 -10.01
CA TYR A 445 -38.17 2.86 -10.64
C TYR A 445 -39.35 2.16 -9.95
N LYS A 446 -39.09 1.23 -9.03
CA LYS A 446 -40.08 0.59 -8.16
C LYS A 446 -40.29 1.33 -6.84
N GLY A 447 -39.55 2.41 -6.58
CA GLY A 447 -39.64 3.19 -5.34
C GLY A 447 -39.04 2.49 -4.12
N GLN A 448 -38.08 1.58 -4.31
CA GLN A 448 -37.36 0.90 -3.22
C GLN A 448 -36.25 1.81 -2.67
N ILE A 449 -36.67 2.93 -2.10
CA ILE A 449 -35.79 3.97 -1.56
C ILE A 449 -36.06 4.09 -0.07
N LYS A 450 -35.00 4.08 0.73
CA LYS A 450 -35.09 4.24 2.19
C LYS A 450 -34.03 5.19 2.68
N GLU A 451 -34.37 5.99 3.68
CA GLU A 451 -33.37 6.77 4.39
C GLU A 451 -32.39 5.82 5.09
N ILE A 452 -31.10 6.12 5.02
CA ILE A 452 -30.03 5.32 5.63
C ILE A 452 -29.25 6.16 6.64
N LYS A 453 -29.04 5.62 7.83
CA LYS A 453 -28.42 6.29 8.97
C LYS A 453 -26.98 5.81 9.19
N TRP A 454 -26.26 6.52 10.06
CA TRP A 454 -24.86 6.22 10.40
C TRP A 454 -24.62 4.78 10.89
N GLY A 455 -25.54 4.29 11.73
CA GLY A 455 -25.47 2.94 12.30
C GLY A 455 -25.76 1.82 11.29
N ASP A 456 -26.57 2.10 10.26
CA ASP A 456 -27.00 1.09 9.28
C ASP A 456 -25.85 0.55 8.43
N VAL A 457 -24.82 1.39 8.20
CA VAL A 457 -23.61 1.04 7.43
C VAL A 457 -22.44 0.59 8.31
N GLY A 458 -22.68 0.35 9.61
CA GLY A 458 -21.69 -0.17 10.54
C GLY A 458 -21.21 -1.57 10.14
N GLY A 459 -19.89 -1.78 10.05
CA GLY A 459 -19.31 -3.10 9.73
C GLY A 459 -19.32 -3.48 8.25
N TRP A 460 -19.71 -2.58 7.34
CA TRP A 460 -19.78 -2.86 5.90
C TRP A 460 -18.43 -2.88 5.19
N THR A 461 -17.34 -2.41 5.82
CA THR A 461 -16.03 -2.23 5.16
C THR A 461 -15.47 -3.53 4.58
N GLY A 462 -15.47 -4.62 5.36
CA GLY A 462 -14.96 -5.94 4.94
C GLY A 462 -15.98 -6.84 4.23
N GLN A 463 -17.20 -6.35 3.95
CA GLN A 463 -18.27 -7.19 3.39
C GLN A 463 -18.20 -7.21 1.86
N GLY A 464 -18.08 -8.41 1.29
CA GLY A 464 -18.16 -8.63 -0.17
C GLY A 464 -19.56 -8.41 -0.76
N GLY A 465 -19.64 -8.38 -2.09
CA GLY A 465 -20.91 -8.23 -2.81
C GLY A 465 -21.55 -6.84 -2.68
N SER A 466 -22.89 -6.77 -2.68
CA SER A 466 -23.67 -5.54 -2.52
C SER A 466 -24.84 -5.77 -1.56
N LEU A 467 -24.81 -5.12 -0.39
CA LEU A 467 -25.87 -5.19 0.62
C LEU A 467 -27.11 -4.37 0.22
N LEU A 468 -26.94 -3.35 -0.63
CA LEU A 468 -28.07 -2.65 -1.25
C LEU A 468 -28.74 -3.48 -2.36
N GLY A 469 -28.10 -4.56 -2.82
CA GLY A 469 -28.44 -5.19 -4.08
C GLY A 469 -27.84 -4.43 -5.26
N THR A 470 -27.69 -5.09 -6.40
CA THR A 470 -27.16 -4.48 -7.62
C THR A 470 -27.69 -5.25 -8.84
N LYS A 471 -27.99 -4.52 -9.92
CA LYS A 471 -28.55 -5.06 -11.16
C LYS A 471 -27.89 -4.39 -12.36
N ARG A 472 -27.84 -5.11 -13.48
CA ARG A 472 -27.39 -4.60 -14.79
C ARG A 472 -28.46 -3.82 -15.55
N THR A 473 -29.67 -3.71 -15.00
CA THR A 473 -30.82 -3.05 -15.62
C THR A 473 -30.52 -1.57 -15.86
N LEU A 474 -30.75 -1.10 -17.09
CA LEU A 474 -30.56 0.30 -17.49
C LEU A 474 -31.85 1.13 -17.32
N PRO A 475 -31.74 2.45 -17.09
CA PRO A 475 -32.89 3.31 -16.80
C PRO A 475 -33.74 3.69 -18.02
N ALA A 476 -33.25 3.56 -19.27
CA ALA A 476 -33.93 4.06 -20.49
C ALA A 476 -35.44 3.79 -20.58
N LYS A 477 -35.91 2.60 -20.22
CA LYS A 477 -37.33 2.22 -20.33
C LYS A 477 -38.21 2.77 -19.21
N HIS A 478 -37.61 3.32 -18.15
CA HIS A 478 -38.29 3.67 -16.90
C HIS A 478 -37.89 5.05 -16.37
N ILE A 479 -37.35 5.92 -17.23
CA ILE A 479 -36.89 7.26 -16.85
C ILE A 479 -38.01 8.07 -16.19
N ASP A 480 -39.23 8.06 -16.75
CA ASP A 480 -40.38 8.78 -16.18
C ASP A 480 -40.64 8.42 -14.71
N LYS A 481 -40.56 7.11 -14.41
CA LYS A 481 -40.76 6.59 -13.05
C LYS A 481 -39.60 6.94 -12.13
N ILE A 482 -38.35 6.93 -12.63
CA ILE A 482 -37.19 7.36 -11.84
C ILE A 482 -37.32 8.84 -11.49
N ALA A 483 -37.68 9.70 -12.46
CA ALA A 483 -37.91 11.12 -12.22
C ALA A 483 -39.04 11.35 -11.21
N GLU A 484 -40.13 10.58 -11.28
CA GLU A 484 -41.19 10.61 -10.27
C GLU A 484 -40.68 10.27 -8.87
N GLN A 485 -39.86 9.22 -8.73
CA GLN A 485 -39.30 8.83 -7.44
C GLN A 485 -38.32 9.86 -6.88
N MET A 486 -37.53 10.50 -7.74
CA MET A 486 -36.67 11.63 -7.35
C MET A 486 -37.49 12.81 -6.84
N ARG A 487 -38.64 13.11 -7.44
CA ARG A 487 -39.57 14.14 -6.97
C ARG A 487 -40.15 13.79 -5.60
N ILE A 488 -40.66 12.57 -5.44
CA ILE A 488 -41.30 12.10 -4.19
C ILE A 488 -40.35 12.20 -3.01
N HIS A 489 -39.08 11.80 -3.20
CA HIS A 489 -38.06 11.80 -2.15
C HIS A 489 -37.22 13.09 -2.12
N ASN A 490 -37.55 14.07 -2.97
CA ASN A 490 -36.81 15.33 -3.13
C ASN A 490 -35.29 15.12 -3.32
N ILE A 491 -34.88 14.15 -4.14
CA ILE A 491 -33.46 13.80 -4.33
C ILE A 491 -32.74 14.95 -5.05
N ASN A 492 -31.69 15.47 -4.41
CA ASN A 492 -30.91 16.62 -4.90
C ASN A 492 -29.56 16.23 -5.49
N ALA A 493 -29.07 15.00 -5.28
CA ALA A 493 -27.89 14.47 -5.94
C ALA A 493 -27.91 12.93 -5.97
N LEU A 494 -27.19 12.35 -6.93
CA LEU A 494 -27.07 10.91 -7.11
C LEU A 494 -25.59 10.47 -7.11
N LEU A 495 -25.26 9.49 -6.28
CA LEU A 495 -23.99 8.78 -6.31
C LEU A 495 -24.21 7.33 -6.77
N VAL A 496 -23.67 6.99 -7.94
CA VAL A 496 -23.76 5.64 -8.51
C VAL A 496 -22.42 4.92 -8.33
N ILE A 497 -22.43 3.78 -7.65
CA ILE A 497 -21.24 2.93 -7.51
C ILE A 497 -21.43 1.72 -8.42
N GLY A 498 -20.60 1.56 -9.44
CA GLY A 498 -20.91 0.51 -10.42
C GLY A 498 -19.99 0.33 -11.61
N GLY A 499 -20.39 -0.62 -12.45
CA GLY A 499 -19.66 -1.01 -13.65
C GLY A 499 -20.06 -0.21 -14.89
N PHE A 500 -19.88 -0.81 -16.07
CA PHE A 500 -20.15 -0.15 -17.34
C PHE A 500 -21.64 0.20 -17.50
N GLU A 501 -22.53 -0.58 -16.91
CA GLU A 501 -23.97 -0.30 -16.87
C GLU A 501 -24.29 0.97 -16.07
N ALA A 502 -23.50 1.32 -15.05
CA ALA A 502 -23.64 2.59 -14.34
C ALA A 502 -23.28 3.78 -15.24
N TYR A 503 -22.18 3.65 -15.98
CA TYR A 503 -21.73 4.67 -16.94
C TYR A 503 -22.80 4.91 -18.01
N LEU A 504 -23.30 3.85 -18.66
CA LEU A 504 -24.37 3.95 -19.63
C LEU A 504 -25.66 4.53 -19.03
N GLY A 505 -26.05 4.07 -17.84
CA GLY A 505 -27.27 4.55 -17.18
C GLY A 505 -27.20 6.05 -16.87
N LEU A 506 -26.05 6.56 -16.45
CA LEU A 506 -25.87 8.00 -16.23
C LEU A 506 -25.92 8.80 -17.54
N MET A 507 -25.38 8.27 -18.64
CA MET A 507 -25.52 8.91 -19.96
C MET A 507 -26.99 8.98 -20.41
N GLU A 508 -27.76 7.92 -20.18
CA GLU A 508 -29.20 7.90 -20.48
C GLU A 508 -29.98 8.93 -19.64
N LEU A 509 -29.70 9.01 -18.34
CA LEU A 509 -30.29 10.04 -17.46
C LEU A 509 -29.89 11.46 -17.86
N GLN A 510 -28.63 11.67 -18.23
CA GLN A 510 -28.13 12.96 -18.72
C GLN A 510 -28.89 13.39 -19.99
N ALA A 511 -29.04 12.49 -20.98
CA ALA A 511 -29.75 12.79 -22.22
C ALA A 511 -31.22 13.16 -21.97
N ALA A 512 -31.83 12.57 -20.93
CA ALA A 512 -33.21 12.81 -20.55
C ALA A 512 -33.46 14.08 -19.72
N ARG A 513 -32.41 14.83 -19.32
CA ARG A 513 -32.54 16.10 -18.59
C ARG A 513 -33.41 17.14 -19.29
N SER A 514 -33.42 17.12 -20.63
CA SER A 514 -34.26 18.01 -21.43
C SER A 514 -35.77 17.78 -21.25
N LYS A 515 -36.16 16.58 -20.81
CA LYS A 515 -37.56 16.17 -20.61
C LYS A 515 -37.98 16.12 -19.14
N HIS A 516 -37.03 15.92 -18.23
CA HIS A 516 -37.28 15.77 -16.80
C HIS A 516 -36.37 16.70 -15.99
N THR A 517 -36.96 17.74 -15.39
CA THR A 517 -36.24 18.71 -14.56
C THR A 517 -35.66 18.06 -13.30
N GLU A 518 -36.27 16.97 -12.81
CA GLU A 518 -35.80 16.21 -11.65
C GLU A 518 -34.42 15.57 -11.88
N LEU A 519 -34.06 15.30 -13.14
CA LEU A 519 -32.75 14.77 -13.51
C LEU A 519 -31.67 15.85 -13.60
N CYS A 520 -32.04 17.13 -13.48
CA CYS A 520 -31.11 18.28 -13.53
C CYS A 520 -30.39 18.49 -12.19
N VAL A 521 -29.96 17.40 -11.56
CA VAL A 521 -29.19 17.36 -10.31
C VAL A 521 -27.78 16.84 -10.57
N PRO A 522 -26.79 17.12 -9.70
CA PRO A 522 -25.48 16.50 -9.77
C PRO A 522 -25.58 14.98 -9.71
N MET A 523 -24.93 14.30 -10.66
CA MET A 523 -24.84 12.85 -10.71
C MET A 523 -23.37 12.49 -10.88
N VAL A 524 -22.84 11.66 -9.99
CA VAL A 524 -21.44 11.23 -10.01
C VAL A 524 -21.36 9.71 -9.93
N MET A 525 -20.35 9.15 -10.60
CA MET A 525 -20.07 7.72 -10.63
C MET A 525 -18.76 7.42 -9.93
N VAL A 526 -18.72 6.33 -9.16
CA VAL A 526 -17.48 5.69 -8.71
C VAL A 526 -17.36 4.32 -9.41
N PRO A 527 -16.27 4.05 -10.15
CA PRO A 527 -16.12 2.81 -10.90
C PRO A 527 -15.91 1.62 -9.96
N ALA A 528 -16.80 0.62 -10.05
CA ALA A 528 -16.77 -0.61 -9.29
C ALA A 528 -17.09 -1.82 -10.21
N THR A 529 -16.06 -2.57 -10.56
CA THR A 529 -16.13 -3.75 -11.42
C THR A 529 -14.83 -4.54 -11.31
N VAL A 530 -14.90 -5.87 -11.43
CA VAL A 530 -13.70 -6.72 -11.51
C VAL A 530 -12.98 -6.60 -12.85
N SER A 531 -13.66 -6.10 -13.88
CA SER A 531 -13.15 -6.05 -15.26
C SER A 531 -12.24 -4.86 -15.56
N ASN A 532 -12.24 -3.84 -14.69
CA ASN A 532 -11.51 -2.58 -14.90
C ASN A 532 -11.72 -1.96 -16.30
N ASN A 533 -12.97 -1.92 -16.76
CA ASN A 533 -13.34 -1.54 -18.13
C ASN A 533 -14.11 -0.21 -18.21
N ILE A 534 -13.97 0.66 -17.21
CA ILE A 534 -14.73 1.91 -17.13
C ILE A 534 -13.93 3.05 -17.78
N PRO A 535 -14.48 3.72 -18.81
CA PRO A 535 -13.81 4.87 -19.41
C PRO A 535 -13.57 5.98 -18.38
N GLY A 536 -12.36 6.57 -18.40
CA GLY A 536 -12.00 7.70 -17.54
C GLY A 536 -11.42 7.34 -16.17
N SER A 537 -11.21 6.05 -15.88
CA SER A 537 -10.49 5.61 -14.69
C SER A 537 -9.53 4.47 -15.02
N ASP A 538 -8.29 4.56 -14.53
CA ASP A 538 -7.28 3.51 -14.69
C ASP A 538 -7.53 2.30 -13.78
N LEU A 539 -8.33 2.51 -12.72
CA LEU A 539 -8.64 1.51 -11.70
C LEU A 539 -10.14 1.49 -11.40
N SER A 540 -10.65 0.32 -11.02
CA SER A 540 -12.01 0.15 -10.52
C SER A 540 -12.02 -0.67 -9.24
N ILE A 541 -12.93 -0.33 -8.33
CA ILE A 541 -13.16 -1.06 -7.08
C ILE A 541 -13.50 -2.52 -7.41
N GLY A 542 -12.78 -3.45 -6.78
CA GLY A 542 -12.94 -4.90 -6.94
C GLY A 542 -11.97 -5.57 -7.92
N ALA A 543 -11.25 -4.81 -8.74
CA ALA A 543 -10.25 -5.38 -9.67
C ALA A 543 -9.09 -6.04 -8.92
N ASP A 544 -8.58 -5.39 -7.87
CA ASP A 544 -7.49 -5.93 -7.05
C ASP A 544 -7.88 -7.24 -6.33
N THR A 545 -9.10 -7.30 -5.76
CA THR A 545 -9.63 -8.54 -5.17
C THR A 545 -9.69 -9.68 -6.19
N ALA A 546 -10.10 -9.39 -7.42
CA ALA A 546 -10.12 -10.38 -8.50
C ALA A 546 -8.71 -10.84 -8.90
N LEU A 547 -7.74 -9.92 -8.96
CA LEU A 547 -6.34 -10.25 -9.25
C LEU A 547 -5.72 -11.14 -8.16
N ASN A 548 -5.99 -10.86 -6.89
CA ASN A 548 -5.54 -11.70 -5.78
C ASN A 548 -6.20 -13.09 -5.84
N ALA A 549 -7.50 -13.18 -6.11
CA ALA A 549 -8.18 -14.47 -6.30
C ALA A 549 -7.59 -15.30 -7.46
N ILE A 550 -7.28 -14.67 -8.60
CA ILE A 550 -6.61 -15.33 -9.74
C ILE A 550 -5.20 -15.80 -9.33
N THR A 551 -4.47 -14.94 -8.62
CA THR A 551 -3.10 -15.21 -8.18
C THR A 551 -3.05 -16.39 -7.22
N ASP A 552 -4.00 -16.49 -6.28
CA ASP A 552 -4.08 -17.59 -5.33
C ASP A 552 -4.43 -18.92 -6.01
N VAL A 553 -5.43 -18.92 -6.88
CA VAL A 553 -5.80 -20.11 -7.67
C VAL A 553 -4.59 -20.63 -8.46
N ARG A 554 -3.85 -19.72 -9.12
CA ARG A 554 -2.64 -20.08 -9.87
C ARG A 554 -1.56 -20.69 -8.96
N ASN A 555 -1.34 -20.12 -7.77
CA ASN A 555 -0.35 -20.66 -6.83
C ASN A 555 -0.70 -22.10 -6.45
N HIS A 556 -1.99 -22.40 -6.20
CA HIS A 556 -2.45 -23.76 -5.92
C HIS A 556 -2.26 -24.71 -7.11
N THR A 557 -2.59 -24.26 -8.34
CA THR A 557 -2.41 -25.08 -9.55
C THR A 557 -0.94 -25.41 -9.78
N LEU A 558 -0.03 -24.43 -9.64
CA LEU A 558 1.42 -24.64 -9.79
C LEU A 558 1.97 -25.68 -8.80
N VAL A 559 1.49 -25.65 -7.55
CA VAL A 559 1.86 -26.67 -6.55
C VAL A 559 1.36 -28.04 -6.99
N SER A 560 0.12 -28.15 -7.49
CA SER A 560 -0.43 -29.43 -7.94
C SER A 560 0.29 -30.02 -9.16
N GLU A 561 0.63 -29.21 -10.16
CA GLU A 561 1.34 -29.65 -11.35
C GLU A 561 2.77 -30.08 -11.03
N SER A 562 3.45 -29.38 -10.12
CA SER A 562 4.81 -29.72 -9.69
C SER A 562 4.88 -31.09 -9.00
N VAL A 563 3.79 -31.51 -8.33
CA VAL A 563 3.68 -32.83 -7.68
C VAL A 563 3.35 -33.95 -8.67
N CYS A 564 2.65 -33.65 -9.77
CA CYS A 564 2.29 -34.64 -10.78
C CYS A 564 3.42 -34.98 -11.78
N VAL A 565 4.47 -34.15 -11.85
CA VAL A 565 5.63 -34.35 -12.75
C VAL A 565 6.87 -34.87 -11.98
N GLY A 566 6.75 -35.09 -10.66
CA GLY A 566 7.82 -35.56 -9.78
C GLY A 566 7.96 -37.07 -9.65
#